data_AF-A0A0B2X348-F1
#
_entry.id   AF-A0A0B2X348-F1
#
_cell.length_a   1.000
_cell.length_b   1.000
_cell.length_c   1.000
_cell.angle_alpha   90.00
_cell.angle_beta   90.00
_cell.angle_gamma   90.00
#
_symmetry.space_group_name_H-M   'P 1'
#
loop_
_entity.id
_entity.type
_entity.pdbx_description
1 polymer ?
#
loop_
_entity_poly.entity_id
_entity_poly.type
_entity_poly.pdbx_seq_one_letter_code
_entity_poly.pdbx_strand_id
1 'polypeptide(L)'
;MRTILTGEPITSDEALAWGLTCDVVDDGALLERAIVAARALTTHGPRALELAREAICRADVLCRDDLFERQLYYTTFGTEEKRKGVDEFLASKRSR
;
A
#
# COMPACT_ATOMS: atom_id res chain seq x y z
N MET A 1 -10.59 -21.30 7.82
CA MET A 1 -11.32 -22.54 7.44
C MET A 1 -12.82 -22.46 7.67
N ARG A 2 -13.33 -21.92 8.81
CA ARG A 2 -14.78 -21.78 9.08
C ARG A 2 -15.55 -21.27 7.87
N THR A 3 -15.26 -20.06 7.40
CA THR A 3 -15.95 -19.42 6.27
C THR A 3 -15.91 -20.24 4.99
N ILE A 4 -14.74 -20.77 4.62
CA ILE A 4 -14.55 -21.56 3.39
C ILE A 4 -15.32 -22.88 3.42
N LEU A 5 -15.36 -23.57 4.57
CA LEU A 5 -15.96 -24.90 4.68
C LEU A 5 -17.46 -24.87 5.03
N THR A 6 -17.92 -23.85 5.73
CA THR A 6 -19.33 -23.72 6.16
C THR A 6 -20.15 -22.80 5.25
N GLY A 7 -19.49 -21.92 4.50
CA GLY A 7 -20.18 -20.89 3.70
C GLY A 7 -20.82 -19.78 4.54
N GLU A 8 -20.58 -19.74 5.86
CA GLU A 8 -21.15 -18.71 6.72
C GLU A 8 -20.56 -17.32 6.41
N PRO A 9 -21.41 -16.27 6.33
CA PRO A 9 -20.93 -14.91 6.18
C PRO A 9 -20.20 -14.44 7.44
N ILE A 10 -19.38 -13.41 7.28
CA ILE A 10 -18.66 -12.77 8.38
C ILE A 10 -19.06 -11.31 8.50
N THR A 11 -18.92 -10.79 9.72
CA THR A 11 -19.11 -9.37 10.00
C THR A 11 -17.93 -8.54 9.50
N SER A 12 -18.13 -7.23 9.36
CA SER A 12 -17.06 -6.27 9.02
C SER A 12 -15.94 -6.28 10.06
N ASP A 13 -16.28 -6.41 11.34
CA ASP A 13 -15.33 -6.43 12.45
C ASP A 13 -14.45 -7.69 12.42
N GLU A 14 -15.03 -8.86 12.12
CA GLU A 14 -14.27 -10.09 11.90
C GLU A 14 -13.35 -9.97 10.69
N ALA A 15 -13.84 -9.39 9.58
CA ALA A 15 -13.03 -9.18 8.38
C ALA A 15 -11.81 -8.28 8.64
N LEU A 16 -11.99 -7.23 9.45
CA LEU A 16 -10.90 -6.35 9.87
C LEU A 16 -9.90 -7.09 10.77
N ALA A 17 -10.40 -7.81 11.78
CA ALA A 17 -9.56 -8.56 12.71
C ALA A 17 -8.72 -9.66 12.02
N TRP A 18 -9.21 -10.20 10.91
CA TRP A 18 -8.50 -11.20 10.11
C TRP A 18 -7.63 -10.61 9.00
N GLY A 19 -7.61 -9.28 8.85
CA GLY A 19 -6.83 -8.58 7.82
C GLY A 19 -7.39 -8.71 6.40
N LEU A 20 -8.67 -9.06 6.24
CA LEU A 20 -9.33 -9.12 4.93
C LEU A 20 -9.72 -7.71 4.43
N THR A 21 -10.02 -6.80 5.34
CA THR A 21 -10.29 -5.39 5.06
C THR A 21 -9.30 -4.51 5.82
N CYS A 22 -8.97 -3.34 5.27
CA CYS A 22 -8.04 -2.41 5.90
C CYS A 22 -8.70 -1.51 6.95
N ASP A 23 -9.97 -1.14 6.73
CA ASP A 23 -10.74 -0.21 7.56
C ASP A 23 -12.22 -0.67 7.62
N VAL A 24 -12.92 -0.29 8.68
CA VAL A 24 -14.39 -0.38 8.81
C VAL A 24 -14.91 1.01 9.13
N VAL A 25 -15.97 1.43 8.44
CA VAL A 25 -16.59 2.76 8.58
C VAL A 25 -18.11 2.63 8.50
N ASP A 26 -18.81 3.66 8.96
CA ASP A 26 -20.28 3.74 8.81
C ASP A 26 -20.69 3.73 7.33
N ASP A 27 -21.85 3.15 7.03
CA ASP A 27 -22.35 2.96 5.65
C ASP A 27 -22.34 4.25 4.81
N GLY A 28 -22.72 5.38 5.42
CA GLY A 28 -22.75 6.69 4.75
C GLY A 28 -21.38 7.29 4.43
N ALA A 29 -20.31 6.79 5.07
CA ALA A 29 -18.95 7.32 4.96
C ALA A 29 -18.05 6.51 4.02
N LEU A 30 -18.49 5.34 3.55
CA LEU A 30 -17.67 4.39 2.77
C LEU A 30 -17.00 5.05 1.55
N LEU A 31 -17.79 5.70 0.70
CA LEU A 31 -17.29 6.29 -0.54
C LEU A 31 -16.31 7.43 -0.26
N GLU A 32 -16.64 8.30 0.71
CA GLU A 32 -15.78 9.41 1.09
C GLU A 32 -14.43 8.90 1.61
N ARG A 33 -14.46 7.92 2.52
CA ARG A 33 -13.24 7.30 3.07
C ARG A 33 -12.39 6.67 1.97
N ALA A 34 -13.00 5.95 1.04
CA ALA A 34 -12.30 5.33 -0.09
C ALA A 34 -11.63 6.38 -1.00
N ILE A 35 -12.30 7.50 -1.28
CA ILE A 35 -11.74 8.61 -2.04
C ILE A 35 -10.57 9.26 -1.29
N VAL A 36 -10.68 9.44 0.03
CA VAL A 36 -9.59 9.98 0.85
C VAL A 36 -8.36 9.07 0.77
N ALA A 37 -8.54 7.75 0.89
CA ALA A 37 -7.46 6.78 0.75
C ALA A 37 -6.83 6.82 -0.66
N ALA A 38 -7.65 6.86 -1.72
CA ALA A 38 -7.17 6.97 -3.09
C ALA A 38 -6.39 8.27 -3.32
N ARG A 39 -6.87 9.40 -2.80
CA ARG A 39 -6.16 10.70 -2.86
C ARG A 39 -4.82 10.65 -2.14
N ALA A 40 -4.74 10.00 -0.98
CA ALA A 40 -3.46 9.82 -0.28
C ALA A 40 -2.45 9.08 -1.17
N LEU A 41 -2.87 8.04 -1.89
CA LEU A 41 -1.99 7.32 -2.83
C LEU A 41 -1.48 8.25 -3.95
N THR A 42 -2.31 9.18 -4.46
CA THR A 42 -1.88 10.12 -5.50
C THR A 42 -0.79 11.11 -5.06
N THR A 43 -0.53 11.25 -3.75
CA THR A 43 0.57 12.08 -3.24
C THR A 43 1.94 11.42 -3.40
N HIS A 44 1.96 10.14 -3.76
CA HIS A 44 3.19 9.38 -4.00
C HIS A 44 3.51 9.31 -5.50
N GLY A 45 4.77 9.03 -5.81
CA GLY A 45 5.20 8.78 -7.17
C GLY A 45 4.54 7.51 -7.74
N PRO A 46 3.86 7.56 -8.90
CA PRO A 46 3.18 6.40 -9.47
C PRO A 46 4.14 5.24 -9.74
N ARG A 47 5.37 5.52 -10.18
CA ARG A 47 6.34 4.44 -10.42
C ARG A 47 6.78 3.76 -9.13
N ALA A 48 6.92 4.52 -8.04
CA ALA A 48 7.24 3.96 -6.74
C ALA A 48 6.11 3.05 -6.22
N LEU A 49 4.85 3.43 -6.41
CA LEU A 49 3.69 2.61 -6.03
C LEU A 49 3.60 1.30 -6.83
N GLU A 50 3.84 1.36 -8.13
CA GLU A 50 3.88 0.16 -8.99
C GLU A 50 4.92 -0.84 -8.51
N LEU A 51 6.16 -0.38 -8.27
CA LEU A 51 7.26 -1.22 -7.81
C LEU A 51 6.97 -1.79 -6.41
N ALA A 52 6.41 -1.00 -5.49
CA ALA A 52 6.03 -1.48 -4.17
C ALA A 52 4.94 -2.57 -4.26
N ARG A 53 3.92 -2.37 -5.09
CA ARG A 53 2.88 -3.37 -5.33
C ARG A 53 3.47 -4.66 -5.92
N GLU A 54 4.39 -4.54 -6.87
CA GLU A 54 5.06 -5.69 -7.50
C GLU A 54 5.86 -6.51 -6.48
N ALA A 55 6.60 -5.85 -5.58
CA ALA A 55 7.32 -6.51 -4.49
C ALA A 55 6.37 -7.30 -3.58
N ILE A 56 5.26 -6.67 -3.15
CA ILE A 56 4.25 -7.30 -2.26
C ILE A 56 3.59 -8.51 -2.93
N CYS A 57 3.09 -8.34 -4.16
CA CYS A 57 2.42 -9.43 -4.87
C CYS A 57 3.35 -10.62 -5.12
N ARG A 58 4.64 -10.39 -5.37
CA ARG A 58 5.60 -11.48 -5.57
C ARG A 58 5.92 -12.20 -4.25
N ALA A 59 5.99 -11.47 -3.14
CA ALA A 59 6.24 -12.04 -1.83
C ALA A 59 5.08 -12.93 -1.33
N ASP A 60 3.87 -12.77 -1.85
CA ASP A 60 2.68 -13.54 -1.43
C ASP A 60 2.87 -15.06 -1.53
N VAL A 61 3.60 -15.53 -2.56
CA VAL A 61 3.90 -16.96 -2.75
C VAL A 61 5.16 -17.40 -2.00
N LEU A 62 6.07 -16.48 -1.72
CA LEU A 62 7.41 -16.77 -1.20
C LEU A 62 7.58 -16.47 0.29
N CYS A 63 6.57 -15.84 0.91
CA CYS A 63 6.60 -15.17 2.22
C CYS A 63 7.59 -13.98 2.30
N ARG A 64 8.66 -14.00 1.49
CA ARG A 64 9.71 -12.98 1.41
C ARG A 64 10.51 -13.16 0.11
N ASP A 65 10.85 -12.05 -0.55
CA ASP A 65 11.78 -12.04 -1.71
C ASP A 65 12.72 -10.82 -1.64
N ASP A 66 13.68 -10.88 -0.70
CA ASP A 66 14.59 -9.77 -0.40
C ASP A 66 15.42 -9.34 -1.62
N LEU A 67 15.80 -10.30 -2.48
CA LEU A 67 16.60 -10.02 -3.67
C LEU A 67 15.80 -9.20 -4.67
N PHE A 68 14.54 -9.58 -4.90
CA PHE A 68 13.66 -8.86 -5.80
C PHE A 68 13.28 -7.48 -5.25
N GLU A 69 12.92 -7.40 -3.96
CA GLU A 69 12.63 -6.12 -3.31
C GLU A 69 13.82 -5.15 -3.45
N ARG A 70 15.04 -5.64 -3.21
CA ARG A 70 16.26 -4.84 -3.38
C ARG A 70 16.49 -4.38 -4.82
N GLN A 71 16.20 -5.22 -5.81
CA GLN A 71 16.31 -4.85 -7.23
C GLN A 71 15.31 -3.74 -7.59
N LEU A 72 14.06 -3.87 -7.16
CA LEU A 72 13.04 -2.83 -7.37
C LEU A 72 13.42 -1.54 -6.64
N TYR A 73 13.95 -1.63 -5.41
CA TYR A 73 14.47 -0.47 -4.68
C TYR A 73 15.58 0.24 -5.46
N TYR A 74 16.57 -0.48 -5.99
CA TYR A 74 17.61 0.13 -6.83
C TYR A 74 17.06 0.75 -8.11
N THR A 75 16.03 0.14 -8.69
CA THR A 75 15.34 0.68 -9.87
C THR A 75 14.72 2.05 -9.56
N THR A 76 14.22 2.27 -8.33
CA THR A 76 13.66 3.58 -7.94
C THR A 76 14.68 4.72 -8.06
N PHE A 77 15.97 4.48 -7.85
CA PHE A 77 17.01 5.52 -7.94
C PHE A 77 17.18 6.08 -9.36
N GLY A 78 16.78 5.33 -10.38
CA GLY A 78 16.76 5.81 -11.77
C GLY A 78 15.55 6.67 -12.12
N THR A 79 14.58 6.83 -11.22
CA THR A 79 13.33 7.56 -11.51
C THR A 79 13.46 9.05 -11.19
N GLU A 80 12.80 9.89 -11.99
CA GLU A 80 12.73 11.33 -11.69
C GLU A 80 11.98 11.62 -10.39
N GLU A 81 10.94 10.83 -10.10
CA GLU A 81 10.13 10.94 -8.89
C GLU A 81 10.98 10.80 -7.63
N LYS A 82 11.86 9.79 -7.60
CA LYS A 82 12.78 9.59 -6.48
C LYS A 82 13.74 10.76 -6.30
N ARG A 83 14.30 11.28 -7.39
CA ARG A 83 15.21 12.44 -7.36
C ARG A 83 14.50 13.68 -6.79
N LYS A 84 13.35 14.05 -7.36
CA LYS A 84 12.56 15.21 -6.91
C LYS A 84 12.14 15.06 -5.44
N GLY A 85 11.62 13.89 -5.07
CA GLY A 85 11.17 13.65 -3.70
C GLY A 85 12.29 13.73 -2.66
N VAL A 86 13.49 13.26 -2.98
CA VAL A 86 14.67 13.40 -2.09
C VAL A 86 15.10 14.86 -2.01
N ASP A 87 15.16 15.58 -3.13
CA ASP A 87 15.57 16.99 -3.17
C ASP A 87 14.61 17.87 -2.35
N GLU A 88 13.29 17.68 -2.52
CA GLU A 88 12.23 18.37 -1.77
C GLU A 88 12.31 18.06 -0.27
N PHE A 89 12.49 16.78 0.09
CA PHE A 89 12.66 16.38 1.47
C PHE A 89 13.88 17.06 2.11
N LEU A 90 15.04 17.04 1.45
CA LEU A 90 16.26 17.68 1.95
C LEU A 90 16.13 19.20 2.04
N ALA A 91 15.43 19.84 1.09
CA ALA A 91 15.12 21.27 1.16
C ALA A 91 14.24 21.61 2.38
N SER A 92 13.19 20.82 2.63
CA SER A 92 12.31 21.03 3.79
C SER A 92 13.04 20.92 5.14
N LYS A 93 14.09 20.07 5.23
CA LYS A 93 14.90 19.91 6.44
C LYS A 93 15.88 21.06 6.69
N ARG A 94 16.25 21.81 5.66
CA ARG A 94 17.14 22.99 5.77
C ARG A 94 16.39 24.26 6.14
N SER A 95 15.09 24.31 5.89
CA SER A 95 14.22 25.46 6.18
C SER A 95 13.60 25.41 7.59
N ARG A 96 13.97 24.43 8.41
CA ARG A 96 13.50 24.23 9.79
C ARG A 96 14.66 24.47 10.75
#